data_AF-A0A3A9Z460-F1
#
_entry.id   AF-A0A3A9Z460-F1
#
_cell.length_a   1.000
_cell.length_b   1.000
_cell.length_c   1.000
_cell.angle_alpha   90.00
_cell.angle_beta   90.00
_cell.angle_gamma   90.00
#
_symmetry.space_group_name_H-M   'P 1'
#
loop_
_entity.id
_entity.type
_entity.pdbx_description
1 polymer ?
#
loop_
_entity_poly.entity_id
_entity_poly.type
_entity_poly.pdbx_seq_one_letter_code
_entity_poly.pdbx_strand_id
1 'polypeptide(L)'
;MATQKNRSGRNKGTTANPAQGVRIERLPSRPLQRTEAGRIALPLWVLNDGEHVGDGALVMTCDEAAELHREIGRLLATQPEEKSR
;
A
#
# COMPACT_ATOMS: atom_id res chain seq x y z
N MET A 1 25.01 -28.12 21.31
CA MET A 1 25.67 -27.06 20.53
C MET A 1 24.67 -26.54 19.51
N ALA A 2 24.23 -25.29 19.66
CA ALA A 2 23.27 -24.65 18.77
C ALA A 2 24.02 -23.91 17.66
N THR A 3 23.61 -24.10 16.41
CA THR A 3 24.13 -23.34 15.27
C THR A 3 23.01 -22.54 14.64
N GLN A 4 22.86 -21.32 15.14
CA GLN A 4 21.97 -20.30 14.61
C GLN A 4 22.61 -19.69 13.35
N LYS A 5 22.06 -20.01 12.18
CA LYS A 5 22.52 -19.44 10.90
C LYS A 5 21.65 -18.25 10.53
N ASN A 6 21.97 -17.09 11.13
CA ASN A 6 21.60 -15.80 10.55
C ASN A 6 22.36 -15.60 9.24
N ARG A 7 21.67 -15.14 8.18
CA ARG A 7 22.09 -14.01 7.34
C ARG A 7 21.12 -13.77 6.18
N SER A 8 20.42 -12.64 6.29
CA SER A 8 20.35 -11.58 5.28
C SER A 8 19.94 -12.01 3.85
N GLY A 9 18.62 -12.04 3.64
CA GLY A 9 18.01 -11.82 2.33
C GLY A 9 17.64 -10.35 2.20
N ARG A 10 18.49 -9.58 1.53
CA ARG A 10 18.27 -8.22 1.05
C ARG A 10 16.85 -8.10 0.45
N ASN A 11 15.96 -7.29 1.03
CA ASN A 11 14.66 -6.92 0.44
C ASN A 11 14.90 -6.09 -0.84
N LYS A 12 15.36 -6.74 -1.90
CA LYS A 12 15.16 -6.29 -3.28
C LYS A 12 13.66 -6.40 -3.50
N GLY A 13 13.02 -5.27 -3.84
CA GLY A 13 11.59 -5.15 -4.06
C GLY A 13 11.03 -6.45 -4.63
N THR A 14 10.27 -7.15 -3.80
CA THR A 14 9.53 -8.33 -4.23
C THR A 14 8.54 -7.80 -5.25
N THR A 15 8.90 -7.80 -6.52
CA THR A 15 7.93 -7.88 -7.59
C THR A 15 7.30 -9.25 -7.45
N ALA A 16 6.44 -9.38 -6.44
CA ALA A 16 5.51 -10.47 -6.30
C ALA A 16 4.80 -10.52 -7.64
N ASN A 17 4.95 -11.65 -8.34
CA ASN A 17 4.25 -11.89 -9.59
C ASN A 17 2.79 -11.43 -9.39
N PRO A 18 2.29 -10.45 -10.15
CA PRO A 18 0.95 -9.92 -9.95
C PRO A 18 -0.15 -10.99 -10.05
N ALA A 19 0.16 -12.10 -10.73
CA ALA A 19 -0.69 -13.26 -10.89
C ALA A 19 -0.50 -14.34 -9.81
N GLN A 20 0.23 -14.06 -8.71
CA GLN A 20 0.41 -15.01 -7.61
C GLN A 20 0.19 -14.37 -6.24
N GLY A 21 -0.73 -14.96 -5.49
CA GLY A 21 -1.09 -14.62 -4.12
C GLY A 21 -2.13 -13.51 -4.01
N VAL A 22 -2.41 -13.14 -2.76
CA VAL A 22 -3.36 -12.08 -2.44
C VAL A 22 -2.70 -10.71 -2.60
N ARG A 23 -3.37 -9.82 -3.31
CA ARG A 23 -2.96 -8.42 -3.49
C ARG A 23 -4.09 -7.48 -3.07
N ILE A 24 -3.71 -6.37 -2.46
CA ILE A 24 -4.62 -5.28 -2.11
C ILE A 24 -4.13 -4.06 -2.86
N GLU A 25 -4.99 -3.49 -3.70
CA GLU A 25 -4.64 -2.31 -4.48
C GLU A 25 -5.75 -1.27 -4.40
N ARG A 26 -5.45 -0.03 -4.79
CA ARG A 26 -6.48 1.01 -4.87
C ARG A 26 -7.45 0.66 -5.98
N LEU A 27 -8.74 0.81 -5.69
CA LEU A 27 -9.77 0.69 -6.73
C LEU A 27 -9.64 1.91 -7.69
N PRO A 28 -9.18 1.74 -8.94
CA PRO A 28 -8.73 2.86 -9.77
C PRO A 28 -9.85 3.84 -10.14
N SER A 29 -11.07 3.34 -10.24
CA SER A 29 -12.26 4.10 -10.62
C SER A 29 -12.92 4.83 -9.45
N ARG A 30 -12.46 4.62 -8.20
CA ARG A 30 -13.15 5.14 -7.01
C ARG A 30 -12.25 6.07 -6.20
N PRO A 31 -12.57 7.37 -6.13
CA PRO A 31 -11.76 8.33 -5.38
C PRO A 31 -11.87 8.10 -3.87
N LEU A 32 -11.00 8.76 -3.10
CA LEU A 32 -11.16 8.87 -1.65
C LEU A 32 -12.54 9.46 -1.33
N GLN A 33 -13.16 8.97 -0.26
CA GLN A 33 -14.49 9.39 0.16
C GLN A 33 -14.45 9.87 1.61
N ARG A 34 -15.35 10.79 1.97
CA ARG A 34 -15.70 11.01 3.38
C ARG A 34 -16.92 10.16 3.71
N THR A 35 -16.85 9.46 4.84
CA THR A 35 -17.99 8.74 5.42
C THR A 35 -18.95 9.71 6.11
N GLU A 36 -20.18 9.26 6.38
CA GLU A 36 -21.16 10.03 7.15
C GLU A 36 -20.67 10.38 8.57
N ALA A 37 -19.85 9.51 9.16
CA ALA A 37 -19.21 9.73 10.45
C ALA A 37 -17.98 10.67 10.38
N GLY A 38 -17.74 11.34 9.25
CA GLY A 38 -16.64 12.29 9.06
C GLY A 38 -15.26 11.66 8.84
N ARG A 39 -15.14 10.33 8.85
CA ARG A 39 -13.91 9.59 8.55
C ARG A 39 -13.56 9.60 7.06
N ILE A 40 -12.30 9.37 6.73
CA ILE A 40 -11.80 9.23 5.36
C ILE A 40 -11.79 7.73 5.00
N ALA A 41 -12.40 7.38 3.86
CA ALA A 41 -12.40 6.03 3.32
C ALA A 41 -11.56 5.98 2.05
N LEU A 42 -10.59 5.07 2.03
CA LEU A 42 -9.82 4.69 0.86
C LEU A 42 -10.36 3.39 0.27
N PRO A 43 -11.02 3.43 -0.91
CA PRO A 43 -11.50 2.23 -1.56
C PRO A 43 -10.35 1.36 -2.05
N LEU A 44 -10.46 0.06 -1.76
CA LEU A 44 -9.49 -0.97 -2.10
C LEU A 44 -10.22 -2.12 -2.79
N TRP A 45 -9.52 -2.81 -3.66
CA TRP A 45 -9.94 -4.11 -4.14
C TRP A 45 -8.94 -5.19 -3.73
N VAL A 46 -9.43 -6.41 -3.59
CA VAL A 46 -8.65 -7.58 -3.24
C VAL A 46 -8.62 -8.48 -4.46
N LEU A 47 -7.40 -8.84 -4.85
CA LEU A 47 -7.13 -9.75 -5.95
C LEU A 47 -6.52 -11.02 -5.37
N ASN A 48 -6.87 -12.18 -5.91
CA ASN A 48 -6.19 -13.44 -5.66
C ASN A 48 -5.74 -14.03 -7.00
N ASP A 49 -4.43 -14.23 -7.16
CA ASP A 49 -3.85 -14.72 -8.42
C ASP A 49 -4.25 -13.89 -9.66
N GLY A 50 -4.47 -12.59 -9.45
CA GLY A 50 -4.90 -11.65 -10.50
C GLY A 50 -6.43 -11.57 -10.72
N GLU A 51 -7.21 -12.44 -10.08
CA GLU A 51 -8.67 -12.41 -10.14
C GLU A 51 -9.25 -11.55 -9.02
N HIS A 52 -10.26 -10.73 -9.33
CA HIS A 52 -10.96 -9.93 -8.32
C HIS A 52 -11.80 -10.83 -7.42
N VAL A 53 -11.55 -10.76 -6.10
CA VAL A 53 -12.27 -11.56 -5.10
C VAL A 53 -13.15 -10.72 -4.17
N GLY A 54 -13.00 -9.40 -4.20
CA GLY A 54 -13.87 -8.50 -3.45
C GLY A 54 -13.35 -7.08 -3.31
N ASP A 55 -14.22 -6.22 -2.78
CA ASP A 55 -13.91 -4.83 -2.48
C ASP A 55 -13.84 -4.59 -0.97
N GLY A 56 -13.05 -3.60 -0.56
CA GLY A 56 -12.94 -3.14 0.81
C GLY A 56 -12.69 -1.64 0.89
N ALA A 57 -12.67 -1.11 2.11
CA ALA A 57 -12.24 0.26 2.35
C ALA A 57 -11.36 0.33 3.58
N LEU A 58 -10.20 0.98 3.46
CA LEU A 58 -9.45 1.42 4.62
C LEU A 58 -10.09 2.70 5.15
N VAL A 59 -10.76 2.61 6.29
CA VAL A 59 -11.40 3.74 6.95
C VAL A 59 -10.49 4.28 8.04
N MET A 60 -10.18 5.58 7.96
CA MET A 60 -9.28 6.29 8.86
C MET A 60 -9.97 7.51 9.44
N THR A 61 -9.62 7.86 10.67
CA THR A 61 -9.86 9.19 11.22
C THR A 61 -9.09 10.25 10.43
N CYS A 62 -9.44 11.53 10.64
CA CYS A 62 -8.69 12.64 10.05
C CYS A 62 -7.22 12.64 10.50
N ASP A 63 -6.95 12.30 11.76
CA ASP A 63 -5.59 12.31 12.31
C ASP A 63 -4.73 11.20 11.71
N GLU A 64 -5.27 9.98 11.60
CA GLU A 64 -4.59 8.86 10.93
C GLU A 64 -4.29 9.16 9.47
N ALA A 65 -5.26 9.73 8.74
CA ALA A 65 -5.06 10.12 7.35
C ALA A 65 -4.03 11.24 7.20
N ALA A 66 -3.98 12.19 8.14
CA ALA A 66 -3.01 13.27 8.14
C ALA A 66 -1.58 12.79 8.44
N GLU A 67 -1.42 11.78 9.30
CA GLU A 67 -0.11 11.15 9.53
C GLU A 67 0.33 10.34 8.32
N LEU A 68 -0.57 9.52 7.74
CA LEU A 68 -0.28 8.79 6.50
C LEU A 68 0.14 9.72 5.36
N HIS A 69 -0.55 10.85 5.19
CA HIS A 69 -0.18 11.88 4.21
C HIS A 69 1.24 12.43 4.46
N ARG A 70 1.61 12.69 5.73
CA ARG A 70 2.95 13.15 6.09
C ARG A 70 4.02 12.11 5.80
N GLU A 71 3.78 10.84 6.11
CA GLU A 71 4.69 9.74 5.80
C GLU A 71 4.94 9.60 4.29
N ILE A 72 3.86 9.60 3.51
CA ILE A 72 3.94 9.56 2.04
C ILE A 72 4.71 10.79 1.52
N GLY A 73 4.38 11.98 2.02
CA GLY A 73 5.07 13.22 1.63
C GLY A 73 6.57 13.16 1.90
N ARG A 74 6.99 12.65 3.06
CA ARG A 74 8.41 12.41 3.38
C ARG A 74 9.06 11.46 2.38
N LEU A 75 8.42 10.34 2.06
CA LEU A 75 8.95 9.37 1.10
C LEU A 75 9.09 9.95 -0.30
N LEU A 76 8.09 10.70 -0.78
CA LEU A 76 8.13 11.36 -2.09
C LEU A 76 9.25 12.40 -2.18
N ALA A 77 9.46 13.19 -1.12
CA ALA A 77 10.54 14.17 -1.06
C ALA A 77 11.95 13.52 -1.05
N THR A 78 12.06 12.26 -0.65
CA THR A 78 13.33 11.50 -0.67
C THR A 78 13.60 10.80 -2.01
N GLN A 79 12.68 10.84 -2.97
CA GLN A 79 12.96 10.33 -4.30
C GLN A 79 13.95 11.29 -5.00
N PRO A 80 15.13 10.81 -5.43
CA PRO A 80 16.02 11.66 -6.21
C PRO A 80 15.29 12.08 -7.48
N GLU A 81 15.35 13.38 -7.81
CA GLU A 81 14.91 13.93 -9.09
C GLU A 81 15.44 13.06 -10.23
N GLU A 82 14.62 12.11 -10.69
CA GLU A 82 14.92 11.33 -11.87
C GLU A 82 14.78 12.32 -13.02
N LYS A 83 15.90 12.98 -13.36
CA LYS A 83 15.99 13.95 -14.45
C LYS A 83 15.34 13.34 -15.68
N SER A 84 14.11 13.76 -15.98
CA SER A 84 13.50 13.59 -17.28
C SER A 84 14.48 14.13 -18.32
N ARG A 85 15.04 13.20 -19.12
CA ARG A 85 15.65 13.48 -20.41
C ARG A 85 14.62 13.21 -21.50
#